data_AF-R9KL27-F1
#
_entry.id   AF-R9KL27-F1
#
_cell.length_a   1.000
_cell.length_b   1.000
_cell.length_c   1.000
_cell.angle_alpha   90.00
_cell.angle_beta   90.00
_cell.angle_gamma   90.00
#
_symmetry.space_group_name_H-M   'P 1'
#
loop_
_entity.id
_entity.type
_entity.pdbx_description
1 polymer ?
#
loop_
_entity_poly.entity_id
_entity_poly.type
_entity_poly.pdbx_seq_one_letter_code
_entity_poly.pdbx_strand_id
1 'polypeptide(L)'
;MTEEQLRIEYERKLSALRAEQNRCCHEWGEVKYEPEIKKEPYGYRMVTQGSDVWGEPEGYRDVEHKRWSRTCKKCGKVEYTTHRVPVKYEPVF
;
A
#
# COMPACT_ATOMS: atom_id res chain seq x y z
N MET A 1 -13.95 -31.61 22.47
CA MET A 1 -13.79 -31.71 21.01
C MET A 1 -12.58 -32.57 20.74
N THR A 2 -12.74 -33.67 20.00
CA THR A 2 -11.58 -34.47 19.59
C THR A 2 -10.80 -33.72 18.51
N GLU A 3 -9.51 -34.03 18.36
CA GLU A 3 -8.65 -33.36 17.36
C GLU A 3 -9.21 -33.47 15.93
N GLU A 4 -9.87 -34.60 15.61
CA GLU A 4 -10.53 -34.79 14.31
C GLU A 4 -11.75 -33.89 14.11
N GLN A 5 -12.53 -33.64 15.16
CA GLN A 5 -13.68 -32.73 15.09
C GLN A 5 -13.25 -31.28 14.90
N LEU A 6 -12.16 -30.87 15.57
CA LEU A 6 -11.54 -29.55 15.37
C LEU A 6 -11.00 -29.39 13.94
N ARG A 7 -10.40 -30.45 13.38
CA ARG A 7 -9.86 -30.43 12.02
C ARG A 7 -10.96 -30.25 10.98
N ILE A 8 -12.08 -30.94 11.12
CA ILE A 8 -13.24 -30.82 10.22
C ILE A 8 -13.92 -29.46 10.35
N GLU A 9 -14.03 -28.93 11.57
CA GLU A 9 -14.62 -27.61 11.80
C GLU A 9 -13.75 -26.49 11.20
N TYR A 10 -12.44 -26.62 11.31
CA TYR A 10 -11.48 -25.71 10.71
C TYR A 10 -11.54 -25.75 9.17
N GLU A 11 -11.60 -26.95 8.58
CA GLU A 11 -11.69 -27.12 7.13
C GLU A 11 -12.98 -26.52 6.55
N ARG A 12 -14.10 -26.58 7.30
CA ARG A 12 -15.36 -25.92 6.92
C ARG A 12 -15.27 -24.39 7.00
N LYS A 13 -14.63 -23.82 8.01
CA LYS A 13 -14.41 -22.37 8.11
C LYS A 13 -13.54 -21.86 6.97
N LEU A 14 -12.55 -22.67 6.59
CA LEU A 14 -11.64 -22.34 5.50
C LEU A 14 -12.31 -22.39 4.13
N SER A 15 -13.22 -23.33 3.88
CA SER A 15 -13.94 -23.38 2.61
C SER A 15 -14.97 -22.25 2.48
N ALA A 16 -15.57 -21.82 3.59
CA ALA A 16 -16.48 -20.69 3.64
C ALA A 16 -15.79 -19.35 3.30
N LEU A 17 -14.65 -19.05 3.92
CA LEU A 17 -13.85 -17.84 3.61
C LEU A 17 -13.37 -17.80 2.15
N ARG A 18 -13.10 -18.98 1.58
CA ARG A 18 -12.66 -19.11 0.18
C ARG A 18 -13.80 -18.86 -0.81
N ALA A 19 -15.02 -19.24 -0.50
CA ALA A 19 -16.19 -18.85 -1.30
C ALA A 19 -16.48 -17.35 -1.20
N GLU A 20 -16.25 -16.75 -0.02
CA GLU A 20 -16.44 -15.31 0.21
C GLU A 20 -15.47 -14.45 -0.61
N GLN A 21 -14.19 -14.82 -0.64
CA GLN A 21 -13.19 -14.08 -1.42
C GLN A 21 -13.33 -14.30 -2.93
N ASN A 22 -13.74 -15.48 -3.38
CA ASN A 22 -13.90 -15.76 -4.81
C ASN A 22 -15.10 -15.04 -5.47
N ARG A 23 -15.97 -14.43 -4.67
CA ARG A 23 -17.00 -13.48 -5.13
C ARG A 23 -16.51 -12.02 -5.19
N CYS A 24 -15.24 -11.76 -4.87
CA CYS A 24 -14.69 -10.41 -4.86
C CYS A 24 -14.33 -9.90 -6.27
N CYS A 25 -15.14 -9.00 -6.83
CA CYS A 25 -14.84 -8.28 -8.07
C CYS A 25 -14.38 -6.84 -7.75
N HIS A 26 -13.51 -6.71 -6.75
CA HIS A 26 -13.12 -5.50 -6.03
C HIS A 26 -13.80 -4.20 -6.48
N GLU A 27 -14.81 -3.85 -5.69
CA GLU A 27 -15.38 -2.52 -5.57
C GLU A 27 -14.53 -1.77 -4.53
N TRP A 28 -13.90 -0.68 -4.95
CA TRP A 28 -13.01 0.07 -4.09
C TRP A 28 -13.79 0.97 -3.12
N GLY A 29 -13.30 1.05 -1.89
CA GLY A 29 -13.78 1.98 -0.88
C GLY A 29 -13.38 3.42 -1.15
N GLU A 30 -13.71 4.28 -0.19
CA GLU A 30 -13.31 5.68 -0.22
C GLU A 30 -11.79 5.82 -0.29
N VAL A 31 -11.38 6.79 -1.08
CA VAL A 31 -9.97 7.16 -1.24
C VAL A 31 -9.63 8.11 -0.09
N LYS A 32 -8.75 7.68 0.81
CA LYS A 32 -8.26 8.48 1.93
C LYS A 32 -6.91 9.07 1.58
N TYR A 33 -6.70 10.34 1.89
CA TYR A 33 -5.36 10.92 1.83
C TYR A 33 -4.57 10.45 3.05
N GLU A 34 -3.53 9.66 2.80
CA GLU A 34 -2.64 9.10 3.81
C GLU A 34 -1.20 9.36 3.37
N PRO A 35 -0.75 10.64 3.49
CA PRO A 35 0.58 11.03 3.07
C PRO A 35 1.63 10.22 3.78
N GLU A 36 2.72 9.97 3.07
CA GLU A 36 3.85 9.22 3.59
C GLU A 36 5.04 10.15 3.70
N ILE A 37 5.63 10.21 4.89
CA ILE A 37 6.88 10.93 5.10
C ILE A 37 8.02 10.01 4.67
N LYS A 38 8.78 10.40 3.65
CA LYS A 38 9.97 9.67 3.21
C LYS A 38 11.20 10.52 3.36
N LYS A 39 12.32 9.85 3.60
CA LYS A 39 13.64 10.48 3.64
C LYS A 39 14.20 10.57 2.24
N GLU A 40 14.33 11.79 1.73
CA GLU A 40 14.97 12.07 0.45
C GLU A 40 16.29 12.81 0.65
N PRO A 41 17.31 12.54 -0.18
CA PRO A 41 18.56 13.27 -0.12
C PRO A 41 18.33 14.74 -0.47
N TYR A 42 18.83 15.66 0.35
CA TYR A 42 18.70 17.10 0.07
C TYR A 42 19.79 17.65 -0.87
N GLY A 43 20.81 16.84 -1.15
CA GLY A 43 21.96 17.16 -1.98
C GLY A 43 22.83 15.93 -2.20
N TYR A 44 23.76 16.02 -3.15
CA TYR A 44 24.72 14.96 -3.45
C TYR A 44 26.12 15.57 -3.53
N ARG A 45 27.05 15.01 -2.75
CA ARG A 45 28.47 15.33 -2.83
C ARG A 45 29.14 14.32 -3.74
N MET A 46 30.08 14.81 -4.55
CA MET A 46 30.93 13.94 -5.35
C MET A 46 32.06 13.42 -4.47
N VAL A 47 32.18 12.10 -4.37
CA VAL A 47 33.26 11.43 -3.63
C VAL A 47 34.15 10.73 -4.65
N THR A 48 35.46 10.89 -4.48
CA THR A 48 36.47 10.27 -5.33
C THR A 48 37.37 9.38 -4.48
N GLN A 49 37.51 8.12 -4.89
CA GLN A 49 38.49 7.19 -4.30
C GLN A 49 39.29 6.53 -5.43
N GLY A 50 40.54 6.97 -5.61
CA GLY A 50 41.34 6.53 -6.76
C GLY A 50 40.76 7.05 -8.08
N SER A 51 40.43 6.14 -9.01
CA SER A 51 39.77 6.44 -10.29
C SER A 51 38.24 6.44 -10.22
N ASP A 52 37.66 5.95 -9.12
CA ASP A 52 36.22 5.81 -8.98
C ASP A 52 35.61 7.11 -8.44
N VAL A 53 34.56 7.58 -9.11
CA VAL A 53 33.82 8.79 -8.74
C VAL A 53 32.34 8.46 -8.69
N TRP A 54 31.70 8.71 -7.54
CA TRP A 54 30.25 8.54 -7.37
C TRP A 54 29.65 9.65 -6.52
N GLY A 55 28.34 9.87 -6.66
CA GLY A 55 27.59 10.80 -5.84
C GLY A 55 27.08 10.12 -4.56
N GLU A 56 27.41 10.69 -3.40
CA GLU A 56 26.83 10.29 -2.12
C GLU A 56 25.83 11.35 -1.63
N PRO A 57 24.70 10.94 -1.02
CA PRO A 57 23.81 11.87 -0.32
C PRO A 57 24.54 12.70 0.73
N GLU A 58 24.40 14.02 0.68
CA GLU A 58 24.94 14.94 1.72
C GLU A 58 24.18 14.82 3.05
N GLY A 59 23.00 14.23 2.98
CA GLY A 59 22.13 13.90 4.11
C GLY A 59 20.70 13.82 3.63
N TYR A 60 19.79 13.52 4.55
CA TYR A 60 18.39 13.24 4.23
C TYR A 60 17.47 14.24 4.93
N ARG A 61 16.40 14.60 4.25
CA ARG A 61 15.30 15.38 4.82
C ARG A 61 14.00 14.61 4.71
N ASP A 62 13.11 14.85 5.65
CA ASP A 62 11.76 14.30 5.64
C ASP A 62 10.93 15.09 4.62
N VAL A 63 10.45 14.41 3.58
CA VAL A 63 9.61 14.95 2.52
C VAL A 63 8.25 14.26 2.59
N GLU A 64 7.18 15.06 2.58
CA GLU A 64 5.82 14.53 2.50
C GLU A 64 5.52 14.11 1.05
N HIS A 65 5.32 12.80 0.85
CA HIS A 65 4.82 12.26 -0.41
C HIS A 65 3.31 12.11 -0.34
N LYS A 66 2.65 12.76 -1.30
CA LYS A 66 1.21 12.60 -1.48
C LYS A 66 0.88 11.15 -1.78
N ARG A 67 0.10 10.53 -0.92
CA ARG A 67 -0.35 9.15 -1.07
C ARG A 67 -1.81 9.06 -0.67
N TRP A 68 -2.54 8.28 -1.42
CA TRP A 68 -3.93 7.97 -1.14
C TRP A 68 -4.10 6.47 -1.03
N SER A 69 -4.93 6.02 -0.09
CA SER A 69 -5.28 4.61 0.06
C SER A 69 -6.76 4.39 -0.20
N ARG A 70 -7.12 3.21 -0.70
CA ARG A 70 -8.50 2.75 -0.81
C ARG A 70 -8.58 1.29 -0.44
N THR A 71 -9.53 0.93 0.41
CA THR A 71 -9.70 -0.46 0.85
C THR A 71 -10.84 -1.10 0.10
N CYS A 72 -10.60 -2.26 -0.51
CA CYS A 72 -11.64 -3.05 -1.12
C CYS A 72 -12.56 -3.57 -0.03
N LYS A 73 -13.83 -3.28 -0.25
CA LYS A 73 -14.89 -3.58 0.70
C LYS A 73 -15.16 -5.08 0.85
N LYS A 74 -14.76 -5.92 -0.11
CA LYS A 74 -15.11 -7.36 -0.16
C LYS A 74 -14.03 -8.29 0.42
N CYS A 75 -12.78 -7.89 0.36
CA CYS A 75 -11.67 -8.72 0.83
C CYS A 75 -10.72 -7.97 1.77
N GLY A 76 -10.99 -6.69 2.06
CA GLY A 76 -10.13 -5.85 2.88
C GLY A 76 -8.83 -5.42 2.21
N LYS A 77 -8.67 -5.64 0.90
CA LYS A 77 -7.43 -5.28 0.17
C LYS A 77 -7.25 -3.77 0.13
N VAL A 78 -6.17 -3.25 0.69
CA VAL A 78 -5.81 -1.84 0.55
C VAL A 78 -5.00 -1.62 -0.73
N GLU A 79 -5.31 -0.57 -1.47
CA GLU A 79 -4.55 -0.11 -2.64
C GLU A 79 -4.09 1.32 -2.40
N TYR A 80 -2.83 1.59 -2.70
CA TYR A 80 -2.23 2.91 -2.57
C TYR A 80 -1.97 3.52 -3.94
N THR A 81 -2.18 4.82 -4.05
CA THR A 81 -1.95 5.59 -5.28
C THR A 81 -1.23 6.90 -4.95
N THR A 82 -0.32 7.31 -5.82
CA THR A 82 0.46 8.57 -5.72
C THR A 82 -0.16 9.69 -6.58
N HIS A 83 -1.10 9.33 -7.43
CA HIS A 83 -1.90 10.26 -8.20
C HIS A 83 -3.31 10.26 -7.61
N ARG A 84 -3.92 11.45 -7.50
CA ARG A 84 -5.35 11.55 -7.20
C ARG A 84 -6.09 10.80 -8.32
N VAL A 85 -6.55 9.59 -8.03
CA VAL A 85 -7.39 8.82 -8.97
C VAL A 85 -8.54 9.75 -9.36
N PRO A 86 -8.87 9.91 -10.65
CA PRO A 86 -9.89 10.87 -11.06
C PRO A 86 -11.19 10.52 -10.34
N VAL A 87 -11.57 11.39 -9.40
CA VAL A 87 -12.92 11.39 -8.87
C VAL A 87 -13.78 11.71 -10.10
N LYS A 88 -14.77 10.87 -10.43
CA LYS A 88 -15.66 11.10 -11.59
C LYS A 88 -16.35 12.48 -11.56
N TYR A 89 -16.24 13.21 -10.47
CA TYR A 89 -16.79 14.54 -10.28
C TYR A 89 -15.80 15.40 -9.50
N GLU A 90 -15.26 16.43 -10.14
CA GLU A 90 -14.59 17.54 -9.46
C GLU A 90 -15.60 18.68 -9.36
N PRO A 91 -16.09 19.07 -8.16
CA PRO A 91 -16.82 20.30 -8.02
C PRO A 91 -15.86 21.46 -8.26
N VAL A 92 -16.13 22.22 -9.31
CA VAL A 92 -15.48 23.51 -9.60
C VAL A 92 -16.03 24.51 -8.59
N PHE A 93 -15.14 25.15 -7.83
CA PHE A 93 -15.46 26.32 -7.00
C PHE A 93 -15.00 27.58 -7.72
#